data_AF-A0A516PX69-F1
#
_entry.id   AF-A0A516PX69-F1
#
_cell.length_a   1.000
_cell.length_b   1.000
_cell.length_c   1.000
_cell.angle_alpha   90.00
_cell.angle_beta   90.00
_cell.angle_gamma   90.00
#
_symmetry.space_group_name_H-M   'P 1'
#
loop_
_entity.id
_entity.type
_entity.pdbx_description
1 polymer ?
#
loop_
_entity_poly.entity_id
_entity_poly.type
_entity_poly.pdbx_seq_one_letter_code
_entity_poly.pdbx_strand_id
1 'polypeptide(L)'
;MITIFAPDGIGEVNPGDDVAEVIIAALRQHDQQLLDGDVLVVTSKIISKAEGRFADAEDRQQQIDSETVRTVARRKSMGIVETKHGLTQAGAGVDNSNVAPGRILLLPVDSDASAEVLRSALSDHFGVRVGVIISDTAGRVWRVGQTDHAIGSAGVRVLDSYAGRTDDYGNELHVTSVAIADELAAAADLAKTKLEGRPVAVIRGVGDHVVAPGPSARDLLRTGDEDLFWRGSREAVLGALLAAVGYPERYEQVVRLWDRDELFAAITDGVDLTDPVRTMIRTMIVAAQPLWP
;
A
#
# COMPACT_ATOMS: atom_id res chain seq x y z
N MET A 1 3.94 -18.09 -22.82
CA MET A 1 2.61 -18.39 -22.22
C MET A 1 2.75 -18.12 -20.74
N ILE A 2 1.83 -17.34 -20.15
CA ILE A 2 1.80 -17.09 -18.70
C ILE A 2 0.71 -17.96 -18.08
N THR A 3 0.99 -18.60 -16.96
CA THR A 3 0.01 -19.36 -16.18
C THR A 3 0.03 -18.88 -14.74
N ILE A 4 -1.15 -18.74 -14.14
CA ILE A 4 -1.32 -18.34 -12.73
C ILE A 4 -2.14 -19.40 -12.03
N PHE A 5 -1.65 -19.91 -10.90
CA PHE A 5 -2.39 -20.83 -10.05
C PHE A 5 -2.19 -20.46 -8.58
N ALA A 6 -3.19 -20.75 -7.76
CA ALA A 6 -3.17 -20.44 -6.33
C ALA A 6 -3.43 -21.74 -5.53
N PRO A 7 -2.43 -22.29 -4.81
CA PRO A 7 -2.62 -23.48 -4.00
C PRO A 7 -3.64 -23.22 -2.90
N ASP A 8 -4.52 -24.20 -2.63
CA ASP A 8 -5.36 -24.21 -1.43
C ASP A 8 -4.66 -24.95 -0.28
N GLY A 9 -5.38 -25.22 0.81
CA GLY A 9 -4.84 -25.96 1.96
C GLY A 9 -3.97 -25.17 2.95
N ILE A 10 -3.68 -23.88 2.70
CA ILE A 10 -2.83 -23.04 3.58
C ILE A 10 -3.43 -22.78 4.98
N GLY A 11 -4.75 -22.93 5.16
CA GLY A 11 -5.38 -22.81 6.48
C GLY A 11 -5.20 -21.44 7.14
N GLU A 12 -5.39 -21.39 8.47
CA GLU A 12 -5.18 -20.17 9.26
C GLU A 12 -3.73 -20.10 9.75
N VAL A 13 -3.05 -19.01 9.41
CA VAL A 13 -1.68 -18.71 9.87
C VAL A 13 -1.73 -18.00 11.23
N ASN A 14 -0.90 -18.43 12.16
CA ASN A 14 -0.81 -17.92 13.53
C ASN A 14 0.50 -17.17 13.77
N PRO A 15 0.57 -16.33 14.80
CA PRO A 15 1.82 -15.70 15.22
C PRO A 15 2.92 -16.73 15.46
N GLY A 16 4.07 -16.52 14.81
CA GLY A 16 5.25 -17.38 14.90
C GLY A 16 5.31 -18.51 13.88
N ASP A 17 4.27 -18.73 13.07
CA ASP A 17 4.31 -19.75 12.01
C ASP A 17 5.36 -19.40 10.93
N ASP A 18 6.09 -20.40 10.44
CA ASP A 18 6.98 -20.25 9.29
C ASP A 18 6.17 -20.27 8.00
N VAL A 19 6.01 -19.10 7.39
CA VAL A 19 5.22 -18.93 6.15
C VAL A 19 5.82 -19.73 4.99
N ALA A 20 7.14 -19.92 4.92
CA ALA A 20 7.76 -20.71 3.87
C ALA A 20 7.37 -22.19 4.02
N GLU A 21 7.44 -22.75 5.23
CA GLU A 21 7.00 -24.13 5.50
C GLU A 21 5.52 -24.34 5.18
N VAL A 22 4.67 -23.37 5.54
CA VAL A 22 3.24 -23.40 5.21
C VAL A 22 3.00 -23.45 3.70
N ILE A 23 3.71 -22.62 2.92
CA ILE A 23 3.60 -22.60 1.45
C ILE A 23 4.13 -23.90 0.85
N ILE A 24 5.27 -24.40 1.33
CA ILE A 24 5.86 -25.67 0.88
C ILE A 24 4.87 -26.83 1.12
N ALA A 25 4.23 -26.87 2.29
CA ALA A 25 3.25 -27.89 2.62
C ALA A 25 2.05 -27.85 1.67
N ALA A 26 1.50 -26.66 1.40
CA ALA A 26 0.37 -26.49 0.49
C ALA A 26 0.70 -26.89 -0.95
N LEU A 27 1.87 -26.51 -1.47
CA LEU A 27 2.32 -26.92 -2.80
C LEU A 27 2.46 -28.45 -2.91
N ARG A 28 3.04 -29.10 -1.89
CA ARG A 28 3.18 -30.56 -1.85
C ARG A 28 1.85 -31.29 -1.82
N GLN A 29 0.84 -30.77 -1.13
CA GLN A 29 -0.49 -31.40 -1.06
C GLN A 29 -1.15 -31.54 -2.44
N HIS A 30 -0.77 -30.69 -3.40
CA HIS A 30 -1.28 -30.71 -4.77
C HIS A 30 -0.28 -31.28 -5.80
N ASP A 31 0.79 -31.94 -5.36
CA ASP A 31 1.91 -32.36 -6.22
C ASP A 31 2.46 -31.22 -7.10
N GLN A 32 2.42 -29.98 -6.58
CA GLN A 32 2.96 -28.79 -7.24
C GLN A 32 4.38 -28.53 -6.76
N GLN A 33 5.21 -28.06 -7.69
CA GLN A 33 6.58 -27.61 -7.42
C GLN A 33 6.78 -26.21 -8.00
N LEU A 34 7.66 -25.45 -7.35
CA LEU A 34 8.21 -24.23 -7.93
C LEU A 34 9.24 -24.60 -9.00
N LEU A 35 9.19 -23.88 -10.11
CA LEU A 35 10.15 -23.98 -11.20
C LEU A 35 11.03 -22.74 -11.24
N ASP A 36 12.20 -22.87 -11.87
CA ASP A 36 13.09 -21.74 -12.09
C ASP A 36 12.38 -20.64 -12.90
N GLY A 37 12.44 -19.41 -12.40
CA GLY A 37 11.76 -18.26 -13.00
C GLY A 37 10.30 -18.06 -12.55
N ASP A 38 9.77 -18.86 -11.63
CA ASP A 38 8.46 -18.60 -11.03
C ASP A 38 8.49 -17.33 -10.14
N VAL A 39 7.38 -16.60 -10.10
CA VAL A 39 7.15 -15.50 -9.15
C VAL A 39 5.99 -15.86 -8.23
N LEU A 40 6.22 -15.81 -6.93
CA LEU A 40 5.18 -15.99 -5.92
C LEU A 40 4.64 -14.64 -5.48
N VAL A 41 3.32 -14.51 -5.48
CA VAL A 41 2.62 -13.37 -4.90
C VAL A 41 1.89 -13.83 -3.65
N VAL A 42 2.25 -13.24 -2.51
CA VAL A 42 1.76 -13.60 -1.18
C VAL A 42 1.04 -12.40 -0.57
N THR A 43 -0.17 -12.59 -0.07
CA THR A 43 -0.86 -11.48 0.61
C THR A 43 -0.14 -11.07 1.90
N SER A 44 -0.10 -9.77 2.14
CA SER A 44 0.33 -9.11 3.38
C SER A 44 -0.25 -9.79 4.62
N LYS A 45 -1.50 -10.28 4.55
CA LYS A 45 -2.23 -10.83 5.70
C LYS A 45 -1.53 -12.00 6.36
N ILE A 46 -1.06 -12.99 5.60
CA ILE A 46 -0.42 -14.16 6.23
C ILE A 46 0.94 -13.80 6.82
N ILE A 47 1.64 -12.85 6.20
CA ILE A 47 2.88 -12.29 6.74
C ILE A 47 2.61 -11.56 8.05
N SER A 48 1.64 -10.63 8.05
CA SER A 48 1.21 -9.92 9.25
C SER A 48 0.75 -10.84 10.37
N LYS A 49 0.04 -11.92 10.06
CA LYS A 49 -0.39 -12.92 11.05
C LYS A 49 0.82 -13.63 11.67
N ALA A 50 1.75 -14.11 10.84
CA ALA A 50 2.98 -14.76 11.29
C ALA A 50 3.86 -13.81 12.13
N GLU A 51 3.94 -12.54 11.75
CA GLU A 51 4.65 -11.49 12.50
C GLU A 51 3.89 -11.01 13.76
N GLY A 52 2.68 -11.52 14.02
CA GLY A 52 1.90 -11.15 15.20
C GLY A 52 1.38 -9.70 15.18
N ARG A 53 1.16 -9.11 14.00
CA ARG A 53 0.76 -7.71 13.77
C ARG A 53 -0.71 -7.43 14.11
N PHE A 54 -1.22 -7.99 15.20
CA PHE A 54 -2.60 -7.80 15.63
C PHE A 54 -2.74 -6.66 16.64
N ALA A 55 -3.91 -6.02 16.65
CA ALA A 55 -4.34 -5.11 17.71
C ALA A 55 -5.86 -5.24 17.95
N ASP A 56 -6.36 -4.61 19.01
CA ASP A 56 -7.79 -4.58 19.32
C ASP A 56 -8.54 -3.62 18.40
N ALA A 57 -9.73 -4.04 17.94
CA ALA A 57 -10.53 -3.25 17.00
C ALA A 57 -11.04 -1.93 17.61
N GLU A 58 -11.18 -1.87 18.93
CA GLU A 58 -11.52 -0.64 19.65
C GLU A 58 -10.43 0.44 19.48
N ASP A 59 -9.17 0.02 19.35
CA ASP A 59 -8.03 0.90 19.16
C ASP A 59 -7.77 1.26 17.69
N ARG A 60 -8.67 0.88 16.77
CA ARG A 60 -8.42 1.01 15.33
C ARG A 60 -7.98 2.41 14.91
N GLN A 61 -8.63 3.45 15.40
CA GLN A 61 -8.25 4.82 15.03
C GLN A 61 -6.87 5.18 15.58
N GLN A 62 -6.54 4.75 16.80
CA GLN A 62 -5.22 4.95 17.41
C GLN A 62 -4.14 4.22 16.61
N GLN A 63 -4.42 3.01 16.12
CA GLN A 63 -3.48 2.25 15.29
C GLN A 63 -3.29 2.90 13.90
N ILE A 64 -4.36 3.40 13.28
CA ILE A 64 -4.23 4.18 12.04
C ILE A 64 -3.35 5.40 12.28
N ASP A 65 -3.59 6.13 13.37
CA ASP A 65 -2.82 7.32 13.70
C ASP A 65 -1.36 7.00 14.02
N SER A 66 -1.09 5.86 14.67
CA SER A 66 0.28 5.43 14.99
C SER A 66 1.06 4.99 13.75
N GLU A 67 0.40 4.45 12.72
CA GLU A 67 1.02 4.05 11.46
C GLU A 67 1.07 5.17 10.41
N THR A 68 0.39 6.29 10.66
CA THR A 68 0.32 7.47 9.79
C THR A 68 1.54 8.38 9.98
N VAL A 69 2.22 8.71 8.88
CA VAL A 69 3.23 9.77 8.82
C VAL A 69 2.57 11.11 8.56
N ARG A 70 1.61 11.16 7.62
CA ARG A 70 0.83 12.35 7.30
C ARG A 70 -0.53 12.01 6.71
N THR A 71 -1.49 12.90 6.92
CA THR A 71 -2.77 12.87 6.20
C THR A 71 -2.60 13.50 4.82
N VAL A 72 -2.99 12.78 3.76
CA VAL A 72 -2.99 13.29 2.37
C VAL A 72 -4.33 13.92 2.05
N ALA A 73 -5.41 13.19 2.32
CA ALA A 73 -6.78 13.63 2.06
C ALA A 73 -7.72 13.03 3.08
N ARG A 74 -8.77 13.76 3.47
CA ARG A 74 -9.77 13.24 4.41
C ARG A 74 -11.19 13.59 3.99
N ARG A 75 -12.08 12.62 4.13
CA ARG A 75 -13.53 12.80 4.03
C ARG A 75 -14.20 12.16 5.24
N LYS A 76 -14.63 12.99 6.20
CA LYS A 76 -15.19 12.54 7.50
C LYS A 76 -14.22 11.57 8.22
N SER A 77 -14.63 10.33 8.46
CA SER A 77 -13.82 9.29 9.11
C SER A 77 -12.83 8.60 8.17
N MET A 78 -13.00 8.72 6.85
CA MET A 78 -12.12 8.10 5.86
C MET A 78 -10.93 9.01 5.56
N GLY A 79 -9.72 8.53 5.82
CA GLY A 79 -8.47 9.22 5.48
C GLY A 79 -7.63 8.42 4.50
N ILE A 80 -7.05 9.11 3.51
CA ILE A 80 -5.89 8.65 2.75
C ILE A 80 -4.67 9.22 3.47
N VAL A 81 -3.73 8.35 3.81
CA VAL A 81 -2.55 8.69 4.60
C VAL A 81 -1.31 8.11 3.94
N GLU A 82 -0.17 8.76 4.17
CA GLU A 82 1.14 8.13 3.98
C GLU A 82 1.46 7.34 5.24
N THR A 83 1.82 6.07 5.10
CA THR A 83 2.19 5.20 6.21
C THR A 83 3.69 5.25 6.50
N LYS A 84 4.13 4.68 7.62
CA LYS A 84 5.57 4.47 7.92
C LYS A 84 6.31 3.63 6.88
N HIS A 85 5.59 2.83 6.09
CA HIS A 85 6.14 2.06 4.98
C HIS A 85 6.30 2.91 3.70
N GLY A 86 5.83 4.16 3.70
CA GLY A 86 5.78 5.06 2.54
C GLY A 86 4.57 4.86 1.62
N LEU A 87 3.67 3.92 1.95
CA LEU A 87 2.47 3.64 1.17
C LEU A 87 1.45 4.77 1.34
N THR A 88 0.87 5.28 0.24
CA THR A 88 -0.21 6.26 0.27
C THR A 88 -1.55 5.58 0.02
N GLN A 89 -2.30 5.30 1.08
CA GLN A 89 -3.53 4.49 1.00
C GLN A 89 -4.54 4.80 2.10
N ALA A 90 -5.72 4.19 2.00
CA ALA A 90 -6.80 4.39 2.96
C ALA A 90 -6.52 3.69 4.30
N GLY A 91 -6.74 4.39 5.42
CA GLY A 91 -6.71 3.79 6.75
C GLY A 91 -5.39 3.11 7.12
N ALA A 92 -4.27 3.59 6.57
CA ALA A 92 -2.92 3.09 6.81
C ALA A 92 -2.70 1.58 6.54
N GLY A 93 -3.54 0.93 5.74
CA GLY A 93 -3.48 -0.53 5.55
C GLY A 93 -3.97 -1.33 6.76
N VAL A 94 -4.58 -0.69 7.76
CA VAL A 94 -5.19 -1.36 8.92
C VAL A 94 -6.50 -2.03 8.50
N ASP A 95 -6.48 -3.36 8.50
CA ASP A 95 -7.58 -4.21 8.06
C ASP A 95 -8.31 -4.87 9.24
N ASN A 96 -9.62 -5.08 9.10
CA ASN A 96 -10.47 -5.82 10.03
C ASN A 96 -11.17 -7.02 9.36
N SER A 97 -10.84 -7.30 8.10
CA SER A 97 -11.35 -8.44 7.33
C SER A 97 -10.46 -9.68 7.50
N ASN A 98 -11.07 -10.87 7.41
CA ASN A 98 -10.39 -12.17 7.52
C ASN A 98 -9.55 -12.34 8.81
N VAL A 99 -10.00 -11.71 9.89
CA VAL A 99 -9.49 -11.86 11.26
C VAL A 99 -10.65 -12.15 12.21
N ALA A 100 -10.34 -12.67 13.40
CA ALA A 100 -11.34 -12.92 14.43
C ALA A 100 -12.08 -11.60 14.82
N PRO A 101 -13.39 -11.66 15.14
CA PRO A 101 -14.13 -10.50 15.62
C PRO A 101 -13.44 -9.81 16.80
N GLY A 102 -13.45 -8.48 16.80
CA GLY A 102 -12.80 -7.67 17.83
C GLY A 102 -11.30 -7.43 17.60
N ARG A 103 -10.70 -7.99 16.53
CA ARG A 103 -9.30 -7.76 16.18
C ARG A 103 -9.16 -6.98 14.87
N ILE A 104 -8.02 -6.31 14.74
CA ILE A 104 -7.51 -5.71 13.51
C ILE A 104 -6.10 -6.23 13.23
N LEU A 105 -5.66 -6.06 11.99
CA LEU A 105 -4.34 -6.46 11.51
C LEU A 105 -3.64 -5.25 10.89
N LEU A 106 -2.41 -5.01 11.33
CA LEU A 106 -1.51 -4.02 10.76
C LEU A 106 -0.70 -4.67 9.64
N LEU A 107 -0.12 -3.86 8.75
CA LEU A 107 0.81 -4.35 7.72
C LEU A 107 2.08 -4.97 8.34
N PRO A 108 2.79 -5.84 7.60
CA PRO A 108 4.08 -6.38 8.02
C PRO A 108 5.07 -5.26 8.35
N VAL A 109 5.96 -5.46 9.32
CA VAL A 109 6.90 -4.40 9.77
C VAL A 109 7.81 -3.94 8.63
N ASP A 110 8.32 -4.89 7.84
CA ASP A 110 9.10 -4.62 6.64
C ASP A 110 8.80 -5.68 5.57
N SER A 111 7.88 -5.36 4.66
CA SER A 111 7.41 -6.30 3.65
C SER A 111 8.48 -6.69 2.63
N ASP A 112 9.47 -5.84 2.35
CA ASP A 112 10.61 -6.18 1.49
C ASP A 112 11.52 -7.22 2.18
N ALA A 113 11.78 -7.03 3.48
CA ALA A 113 12.57 -7.99 4.26
C ALA A 113 11.86 -9.35 4.36
N SER A 114 10.56 -9.35 4.63
CA SER A 114 9.76 -10.59 4.68
C SER A 114 9.70 -11.29 3.32
N ALA A 115 9.70 -10.54 2.21
CA ALA A 115 9.82 -11.08 0.85
C ALA A 115 11.17 -11.80 0.64
N GLU A 116 12.28 -11.20 1.08
CA GLU A 116 13.62 -11.78 0.89
C GLU A 116 13.86 -13.03 1.75
N VAL A 117 13.36 -13.03 2.99
CA VAL A 117 13.37 -14.23 3.85
C VAL A 117 12.61 -15.37 3.18
N LEU A 118 11.40 -15.08 2.71
CA LEU A 118 10.56 -16.09 2.05
C LEU A 118 11.19 -16.58 0.75
N ARG A 119 11.71 -15.67 -0.07
CA ARG A 119 12.41 -16.01 -1.32
C ARG A 119 13.58 -16.93 -1.05
N SER A 120 14.44 -16.61 -0.09
CA SER A 120 15.62 -17.40 0.25
C SER A 120 15.23 -18.81 0.68
N ALA A 121 14.27 -18.93 1.61
CA ALA A 121 13.80 -20.23 2.09
C ALA A 121 13.20 -21.09 0.97
N LEU A 122 12.38 -20.52 0.08
CA LEU A 122 11.79 -21.23 -1.04
C LEU A 122 12.84 -21.62 -2.09
N SER A 123 13.75 -20.71 -2.43
CA SER A 123 14.85 -20.99 -3.36
C SER A 123 15.75 -22.11 -2.87
N ASP A 124 16.13 -22.09 -1.59
CA ASP A 124 16.96 -23.13 -0.98
C ASP A 124 16.24 -24.49 -0.93
N HIS A 125 14.94 -24.47 -0.59
CA HIS A 125 14.14 -25.69 -0.49
C HIS A 125 13.95 -26.40 -1.85
N PHE A 126 13.60 -25.64 -2.89
CA PHE A 126 13.27 -26.18 -4.21
C PHE A 126 14.47 -26.21 -5.16
N GLY A 127 15.59 -25.57 -4.81
CA GLY A 127 16.78 -25.50 -5.65
C GLY A 127 16.59 -24.69 -6.94
N VAL A 128 15.71 -23.67 -6.91
CA VAL A 128 15.31 -22.86 -8.07
C VAL A 128 15.38 -21.36 -7.76
N ARG A 129 15.54 -20.53 -8.79
CA ARG A 129 15.45 -19.07 -8.64
C ARG A 129 14.00 -18.65 -8.75
N VAL A 130 13.49 -17.97 -7.73
CA VAL A 130 12.15 -17.40 -7.73
C VAL A 130 12.18 -15.92 -7.36
N GLY A 131 11.14 -15.20 -7.80
CA GLY A 131 10.77 -13.90 -7.26
C GLY A 131 9.67 -14.03 -6.22
N VAL A 132 9.62 -13.11 -5.26
CA VAL A 132 8.55 -13.01 -4.26
C VAL A 132 8.03 -11.58 -4.23
N ILE A 133 6.70 -11.43 -4.24
CA ILE A 133 5.98 -10.17 -4.06
C ILE A 133 5.05 -10.35 -2.86
N ILE A 134 5.11 -9.44 -1.90
CA ILE A 134 4.08 -9.27 -0.88
C ILE A 134 3.07 -8.26 -1.39
N SER A 135 1.79 -8.64 -1.48
CA SER A 135 0.72 -7.81 -2.02
C SER A 135 -0.30 -7.40 -0.99
N ASP A 136 -0.89 -6.22 -1.15
CA ASP A 136 -2.01 -5.76 -0.33
C ASP A 136 -3.08 -5.09 -1.18
N THR A 137 -4.33 -5.23 -0.75
CA THR A 137 -5.49 -4.75 -1.51
C THR A 137 -5.72 -3.27 -1.27
N ALA A 138 -5.57 -2.44 -2.30
CA ALA A 138 -5.75 -1.00 -2.21
C ALA A 138 -6.71 -0.44 -3.27
N GLY A 139 -7.29 0.72 -2.97
CA GLY A 139 -7.97 1.56 -3.96
C GLY A 139 -6.95 2.38 -4.76
N ARG A 140 -7.41 3.06 -5.81
CA ARG A 140 -6.57 3.94 -6.63
C ARG A 140 -7.34 5.14 -7.16
N VAL A 141 -6.62 6.23 -7.39
CA VAL A 141 -7.23 7.51 -7.80
C VAL A 141 -8.06 7.36 -9.07
N TRP A 142 -9.20 8.05 -9.09
CA TRP A 142 -10.12 8.17 -10.23
C TRP A 142 -10.81 6.90 -10.72
N ARG A 143 -10.63 5.76 -10.06
CA ARG A 143 -11.28 4.50 -10.43
C ARG A 143 -12.03 3.90 -9.24
N VAL A 144 -13.23 3.40 -9.51
CA VAL A 144 -13.99 2.60 -8.54
C VAL A 144 -13.47 1.16 -8.56
N GLY A 145 -13.35 0.56 -7.38
CA GLY A 145 -12.82 -0.80 -7.19
C GLY A 145 -11.43 -0.81 -6.56
N GLN A 146 -11.02 -1.99 -6.10
CA GLN A 146 -9.70 -2.25 -5.53
C GLN A 146 -8.94 -3.24 -6.42
N THR A 147 -7.63 -3.25 -6.29
CA THR A 147 -6.73 -4.28 -6.85
C THR A 147 -5.55 -4.43 -5.90
N ASP A 148 -4.85 -5.55 -6.01
CA ASP A 148 -3.63 -5.74 -5.23
C ASP A 148 -2.48 -4.94 -5.82
N HIS A 149 -1.75 -4.25 -4.94
CA HIS A 149 -0.48 -3.59 -5.25
C HIS A 149 0.65 -4.31 -4.51
N ALA A 150 1.86 -4.24 -5.05
CA ALA A 150 3.06 -4.72 -4.38
C ALA A 150 3.42 -3.77 -3.22
N ILE A 151 3.59 -4.32 -2.02
CA ILE A 151 4.04 -3.60 -0.82
C ILE A 151 5.40 -4.09 -0.31
N GLY A 152 5.85 -5.25 -0.81
CA GLY A 152 7.17 -5.81 -0.59
C GLY A 152 7.60 -6.65 -1.78
N SER A 153 8.89 -6.73 -2.07
CA SER A 153 9.40 -7.56 -3.16
C SER A 153 10.83 -8.02 -2.95
N ALA A 154 11.15 -9.19 -3.49
CA ALA A 154 12.48 -9.77 -3.48
C ALA A 154 12.71 -10.61 -4.74
N GLY A 155 13.89 -10.48 -5.34
CA GLY A 155 14.28 -11.32 -6.49
C GLY A 155 13.46 -11.09 -7.77
N VAL A 156 12.77 -9.96 -7.90
CA VAL A 156 11.83 -9.68 -9.01
C VAL A 156 11.99 -8.23 -9.49
N ARG A 157 11.84 -8.00 -10.79
CA ARG A 157 11.84 -6.68 -11.39
C ARG A 157 10.60 -5.93 -10.92
N VAL A 158 10.81 -4.73 -10.37
CA VAL A 158 9.75 -3.87 -9.85
C VAL A 158 9.27 -2.88 -10.90
N LEU A 159 10.22 -2.19 -11.55
CA LEU A 159 9.99 -1.27 -12.66
C LEU A 159 10.74 -1.76 -13.91
N ASP A 160 10.08 -1.69 -15.07
CA ASP A 160 10.74 -1.84 -16.37
C ASP A 160 10.68 -0.50 -17.13
N SER A 161 11.77 0.26 -17.03
CA SER A 161 11.91 1.55 -17.72
C SER A 161 12.34 1.35 -19.17
N TYR A 162 11.56 1.94 -20.06
CA TYR A 162 11.87 2.08 -21.48
C TYR A 162 12.65 3.35 -21.78
N ALA A 163 12.93 4.20 -20.78
CA ALA A 163 13.72 5.41 -20.98
C ALA A 163 15.06 5.08 -21.66
N GLY A 164 15.35 5.76 -22.77
CA GLY A 164 16.59 5.55 -23.54
C GLY A 164 16.58 4.30 -24.43
N ARG A 165 15.46 3.58 -24.53
CA ARG A 165 15.26 2.53 -25.55
C ARG A 165 14.66 3.15 -26.82
N THR A 166 14.93 2.55 -27.97
CA THR A 166 14.32 2.94 -29.24
C THR A 166 13.28 1.92 -29.66
N ASP A 167 12.14 2.37 -30.17
CA ASP A 167 11.15 1.49 -30.81
C ASP A 167 11.61 1.04 -32.22
N ASP A 168 10.82 0.15 -32.84
CA ASP A 168 11.10 -0.37 -34.19
C ASP A 168 11.05 0.70 -35.29
N TYR A 169 10.54 1.89 -34.99
CA TYR A 169 10.53 3.06 -35.88
C TYR A 169 11.70 4.02 -35.62
N GLY A 170 12.56 3.73 -34.63
CA GLY A 170 13.71 4.54 -34.26
C GLY A 170 13.38 5.71 -33.32
N ASN A 171 12.18 5.77 -32.75
CA ASN A 171 11.83 6.80 -31.77
C ASN A 171 12.43 6.45 -30.41
N GLU A 172 13.05 7.42 -29.76
CA GLU A 172 13.49 7.28 -28.37
C GLU A 172 12.27 7.33 -27.43
N LEU A 173 12.17 6.33 -26.56
CA LEU A 173 11.14 6.26 -25.52
C LEU A 173 11.64 7.06 -24.31
N HIS A 174 10.88 8.06 -23.87
CA HIS A 174 11.33 8.98 -22.82
C HIS A 174 10.60 8.81 -21.47
N VAL A 175 9.36 8.31 -21.44
CA VAL A 175 8.51 8.34 -20.23
C VAL A 175 7.60 7.11 -20.15
N THR A 176 8.17 5.92 -20.20
CA THR A 176 7.38 4.70 -19.98
C THR A 176 8.15 3.80 -19.04
N SER A 177 7.63 3.63 -17.84
CA SER A 177 8.11 2.63 -16.90
C SER A 177 6.93 1.78 -16.48
N VAL A 178 7.00 0.49 -16.79
CA VAL A 178 5.94 -0.45 -16.43
C VAL A 178 6.17 -0.88 -14.98
N ALA A 179 5.13 -0.78 -14.16
CA ALA A 179 5.14 -1.26 -12.78
C ALA A 179 4.91 -2.78 -12.76
N ILE A 180 5.93 -3.54 -13.15
CA ILE A 180 5.88 -5.01 -13.29
C ILE A 180 5.39 -5.67 -12.01
N ALA A 181 5.88 -5.23 -10.84
CA ALA A 181 5.45 -5.83 -9.57
C ALA A 181 3.96 -5.60 -9.29
N ASP A 182 3.40 -4.43 -9.62
CA ASP A 182 1.96 -4.16 -9.47
C ASP A 182 1.12 -4.93 -10.50
N GLU A 183 1.60 -5.09 -11.74
CA GLU A 183 0.89 -5.91 -12.74
C GLU A 183 0.82 -7.38 -12.31
N LEU A 184 1.91 -7.92 -11.78
CA LEU A 184 1.97 -9.28 -11.24
C LEU A 184 1.08 -9.41 -9.99
N ALA A 185 1.11 -8.45 -9.06
CA ALA A 185 0.26 -8.44 -7.88
C ALA A 185 -1.24 -8.44 -8.26
N ALA A 186 -1.63 -7.57 -9.18
CA ALA A 186 -3.00 -7.48 -9.68
C ALA A 186 -3.44 -8.75 -10.42
N ALA A 187 -2.56 -9.35 -11.23
CA ALA A 187 -2.87 -10.59 -11.93
C ALA A 187 -3.03 -11.79 -10.98
N ALA A 188 -2.20 -11.87 -9.94
CA ALA A 188 -2.30 -12.90 -8.90
C ALA A 188 -3.61 -12.79 -8.08
N ASP A 189 -4.12 -11.58 -7.83
CA ASP A 189 -5.40 -11.38 -7.13
C ASP A 189 -6.57 -12.10 -7.80
N LEU A 190 -6.57 -12.18 -9.14
CA LEU A 190 -7.58 -12.93 -9.89
C LEU A 190 -7.59 -14.44 -9.56
N ALA A 191 -6.43 -15.00 -9.18
CA ALA A 191 -6.31 -16.42 -8.83
C ALA A 191 -6.47 -16.68 -7.33
N LYS A 192 -5.99 -15.78 -6.47
CA LYS A 192 -6.16 -15.88 -5.02
C LYS A 192 -7.63 -15.74 -4.62
N THR A 193 -8.33 -14.79 -5.24
CA THR A 193 -9.68 -14.34 -4.86
C THR A 193 -9.79 -13.96 -3.37
N LYS A 194 -10.95 -13.46 -2.94
CA LYS A 194 -11.09 -12.89 -1.58
C LYS A 194 -11.48 -13.90 -0.50
N LEU A 195 -12.17 -14.98 -0.87
CA LEU A 195 -12.86 -15.87 0.06
C LEU A 195 -12.42 -17.34 -0.03
N GLU A 196 -11.60 -17.70 -1.01
CA GLU A 196 -11.19 -19.09 -1.24
C GLU A 196 -10.08 -19.58 -0.29
N GLY A 197 -9.59 -18.73 0.62
CA GLY A 197 -8.54 -19.11 1.56
C GLY A 197 -7.20 -19.40 0.87
N ARG A 198 -6.94 -18.74 -0.26
CA ARG A 198 -5.74 -18.90 -1.09
C ARG A 198 -4.87 -17.66 -0.99
N PRO A 199 -4.03 -17.53 0.05
CA PRO A 199 -3.24 -16.32 0.28
C PRO A 199 -2.01 -16.21 -0.65
N VAL A 200 -1.75 -17.22 -1.47
CA VAL A 200 -0.57 -17.31 -2.34
C VAL A 200 -0.98 -17.67 -3.75
N ALA A 201 -0.36 -17.04 -4.73
CA ALA A 201 -0.41 -17.45 -6.13
C ALA A 201 1.00 -17.56 -6.71
N VAL A 202 1.18 -18.50 -7.62
CA VAL A 202 2.41 -18.68 -8.40
C VAL A 202 2.12 -18.24 -9.84
N ILE A 203 2.93 -17.32 -10.34
CA ILE A 203 2.94 -16.86 -11.72
C ILE A 203 4.14 -17.48 -12.42
N ARG A 204 3.86 -18.24 -13.47
CA ARG A 204 4.85 -18.97 -14.26
C ARG A 204 4.89 -18.46 -15.70
N GLY A 205 6.07 -18.54 -16.30
CA GLY A 205 6.33 -18.01 -17.65
C GLY A 205 6.75 -16.54 -17.67
N VAL A 206 7.19 -16.02 -16.53
CA VAL A 206 7.65 -14.62 -16.31
C VAL A 206 9.11 -14.56 -15.84
N GLY A 207 9.90 -15.59 -16.13
CA GLY A 207 11.28 -15.74 -15.63
C GLY A 207 12.23 -14.60 -16.01
N ASP A 208 11.96 -13.88 -17.10
CA ASP A 208 12.73 -12.69 -17.51
C ASP A 208 12.61 -11.52 -16.52
N HIS A 209 11.63 -11.58 -15.61
CA HIS A 209 11.43 -10.63 -14.52
C HIS A 209 12.06 -11.11 -13.21
N VAL A 210 12.54 -12.36 -13.10
CA VAL A 210 13.27 -12.84 -11.91
C VAL A 210 14.73 -12.38 -12.00
N VAL A 211 15.17 -11.61 -11.01
CA VAL A 211 16.47 -10.91 -11.01
C VAL A 211 17.16 -11.03 -9.65
N ALA A 212 18.49 -10.99 -9.60
CA ALA A 212 19.24 -11.01 -8.33
C ALA A 212 20.58 -10.24 -8.46
N PRO A 213 20.87 -9.27 -7.55
CA PRO A 213 19.93 -8.68 -6.59
C PRO A 213 18.79 -7.95 -7.30
N GLY A 214 17.62 -7.90 -6.67
CA GLY A 214 16.43 -7.23 -7.22
C GLY A 214 16.17 -5.87 -6.55
N PRO A 215 15.45 -4.96 -7.23
CA PRO A 215 14.88 -3.76 -6.60
C PRO A 215 13.85 -4.13 -5.53
N SER A 216 13.44 -3.15 -4.72
CA SER A 216 12.42 -3.35 -3.67
C SER A 216 11.11 -2.66 -4.03
N ALA A 217 10.00 -3.02 -3.37
CA ALA A 217 8.70 -2.42 -3.68
C ALA A 217 8.66 -0.92 -3.34
N ARG A 218 9.58 -0.45 -2.48
CA ARG A 218 9.78 0.98 -2.20
C ARG A 218 10.16 1.78 -3.44
N ASP A 219 10.77 1.15 -4.45
CA ASP A 219 11.10 1.80 -5.72
C ASP A 219 9.85 2.16 -6.55
N LEU A 220 8.66 1.62 -6.21
CA LEU A 220 7.37 2.04 -6.80
C LEU A 220 6.85 3.34 -6.18
N LEU A 221 7.32 3.70 -5.00
CA LEU A 221 6.76 4.79 -4.23
C LEU A 221 7.22 6.13 -4.81
N ARG A 222 6.25 6.98 -5.13
CA ARG A 222 6.50 8.37 -5.50
C ARG A 222 6.01 9.28 -4.37
N THR A 223 6.81 9.35 -3.32
CA THR A 223 6.64 10.26 -2.17
C THR A 223 7.78 11.28 -2.14
N GLY A 224 7.71 12.28 -1.25
CA GLY A 224 8.73 13.32 -1.14
C GLY A 224 8.71 14.32 -2.31
N ASP A 225 9.89 14.67 -2.83
CA ASP A 225 10.05 15.77 -3.80
C ASP A 225 9.36 15.52 -5.16
N GLU A 226 9.11 14.26 -5.51
CA GLU A 226 8.42 13.88 -6.74
C GLU A 226 6.89 13.76 -6.57
N ASP A 227 6.37 13.95 -5.35
CA ASP A 227 4.94 13.83 -5.03
C ASP A 227 4.15 15.06 -5.49
N LEU A 228 3.56 14.96 -6.69
CA LEU A 228 2.64 15.96 -7.22
C LEU A 228 1.28 16.02 -6.50
N PHE A 229 0.99 15.06 -5.62
CA PHE A 229 -0.30 14.87 -4.96
C PHE A 229 -0.19 14.95 -3.43
N TRP A 230 0.80 15.70 -2.94
CA TRP A 230 1.11 15.87 -1.52
C TRP A 230 -0.12 16.16 -0.63
N ARG A 231 -1.12 16.88 -1.12
CA ARG A 231 -2.38 17.12 -0.40
C ARG A 231 -3.57 17.04 -1.34
N GLY A 232 -4.68 16.54 -0.81
CA GLY A 232 -6.01 16.72 -1.40
C GLY A 232 -6.37 18.21 -1.49
N SER A 233 -7.35 18.55 -2.34
CA SER A 233 -7.70 19.95 -2.61
C SER A 233 -8.10 20.73 -1.35
N ARG A 234 -8.89 20.11 -0.46
CA ARG A 234 -9.25 20.70 0.83
C ARG A 234 -8.02 20.87 1.71
N GLU A 235 -7.23 19.81 1.80
CA GLU A 235 -6.04 19.74 2.65
C GLU A 235 -4.98 20.76 2.24
N ALA A 236 -4.84 21.04 0.94
CA ALA A 236 -3.95 22.07 0.42
C ALA A 236 -4.37 23.46 0.92
N VAL A 237 -5.67 23.77 0.93
CA VAL A 237 -6.20 25.04 1.45
C VAL A 237 -5.96 25.15 2.96
N LEU A 238 -6.28 24.11 3.74
CA LEU A 238 -6.04 24.12 5.18
C LEU A 238 -4.56 24.29 5.51
N GLY A 239 -3.70 23.58 4.78
CA GLY A 239 -2.26 23.68 4.92
C GLY A 239 -1.71 25.07 4.60
N ALA A 240 -2.21 25.70 3.52
CA ALA A 240 -1.81 27.05 3.15
C ALA A 240 -2.28 28.09 4.18
N LEU A 241 -3.52 27.95 4.67
CA LEU A 241 -4.06 28.83 5.72
C LEU A 241 -3.24 28.73 7.01
N LEU A 242 -2.93 27.52 7.47
CA LEU A 242 -2.11 27.30 8.66
C LEU A 242 -0.69 27.85 8.53
N ALA A 243 -0.06 27.67 7.36
CA ALA A 243 1.23 28.27 7.08
C ALA A 243 1.16 29.81 7.09
N ALA A 244 0.10 30.39 6.51
CA ALA A 244 -0.10 31.84 6.46
C ALA A 244 -0.31 32.48 7.84
N VAL A 245 -0.96 31.77 8.78
CA VAL A 245 -1.12 32.23 10.17
C VAL A 245 0.04 31.85 11.09
N GLY A 246 1.07 31.16 10.58
CA GLY A 246 2.29 30.84 11.32
C GLY A 246 2.23 29.57 12.17
N TYR A 247 1.27 28.67 11.94
CA TYR A 247 1.08 27.43 12.70
C TYR A 247 0.92 26.18 11.82
N PRO A 248 1.86 25.90 10.88
CA PRO A 248 1.77 24.75 9.98
C PRO A 248 1.72 23.40 10.71
N GLU A 249 2.29 23.31 11.91
CA GLU A 249 2.33 22.11 12.75
C GLU A 249 0.95 21.68 13.26
N ARG A 250 -0.06 22.56 13.26
CA ARG A 250 -1.44 22.23 13.63
C ARG A 250 -2.18 21.39 12.58
N TYR A 251 -1.55 21.12 11.43
CA TYR A 251 -2.20 20.47 10.29
C TYR A 251 -2.87 19.14 10.65
N GLU A 252 -2.18 18.21 11.31
CA GLU A 252 -2.74 16.88 11.63
C GLU A 252 -3.88 16.94 12.65
N GLN A 253 -3.95 17.99 13.47
CA GLN A 253 -5.07 18.24 14.36
C GLN A 253 -6.27 18.83 13.59
N VAL A 254 -6.02 19.86 12.78
CA VAL A 254 -7.05 20.60 12.05
C VAL A 254 -7.68 19.78 10.93
N VAL A 255 -6.90 18.97 10.22
CA VAL A 255 -7.39 18.18 9.07
C VAL A 255 -8.51 17.20 9.45
N ARG A 256 -8.55 16.79 10.73
CA ARG A 256 -9.55 15.87 11.32
C ARG A 256 -10.90 16.53 11.56
N LEU A 257 -10.94 17.85 11.73
CA LEU A 257 -12.17 18.60 11.94
C LEU A 257 -12.95 18.64 10.63
N TRP A 258 -14.26 18.44 10.70
CA TRP A 258 -15.12 18.50 9.50
C TRP A 258 -16.00 19.74 9.49
N ASP A 259 -16.47 20.18 10.66
CA ASP A 259 -17.31 21.35 10.78
C ASP A 259 -16.55 22.63 10.42
N ARG A 260 -17.23 23.54 9.71
CA ARG A 260 -16.61 24.76 9.17
C ARG A 260 -16.26 25.77 10.25
N ASP A 261 -17.08 25.88 11.28
CA ASP A 261 -16.84 26.82 12.37
C ASP A 261 -15.75 26.26 13.30
N GLU A 262 -15.71 24.96 13.54
CA GLU A 262 -14.59 24.29 14.23
C GLU A 262 -13.27 24.50 13.48
N LEU A 263 -13.26 24.31 12.15
CA LEU A 263 -12.08 24.57 11.32
C LEU A 263 -11.62 26.02 11.42
N PHE A 264 -12.55 26.98 11.30
CA PHE A 264 -12.23 28.39 11.42
C PHE A 264 -11.63 28.72 12.80
N ALA A 265 -12.27 28.23 13.87
CA ALA A 265 -11.79 28.43 15.23
C ALA A 265 -10.38 27.86 15.41
N ALA A 266 -10.13 26.62 14.99
CA ALA A 266 -8.83 25.97 15.15
C ALA A 266 -7.71 26.62 14.32
N ILE A 267 -8.00 27.10 13.10
CA ILE A 267 -7.04 27.82 12.26
C ILE A 267 -6.70 29.18 12.87
N THR A 268 -7.69 29.89 13.43
CA THR A 268 -7.51 31.27 13.92
C THR A 268 -7.19 31.36 15.41
N ASP A 269 -7.08 30.22 16.10
CA ASP A 269 -6.84 30.16 17.54
C ASP A 269 -5.52 30.81 17.93
N GLY A 270 -5.59 31.78 18.85
CA GLY A 270 -4.43 32.57 19.29
C GLY A 270 -3.85 33.53 18.25
N VAL A 271 -4.56 33.82 17.16
CA VAL A 271 -4.09 34.71 16.08
C VAL A 271 -4.90 36.01 16.07
N ASP A 272 -4.21 37.15 16.18
CA ASP A 272 -4.85 38.46 16.00
C ASP A 272 -5.00 38.76 14.50
N LEU A 273 -6.25 38.86 14.06
CA LEU A 273 -6.62 38.95 12.64
C LEU A 273 -7.67 40.03 12.45
N THR A 274 -7.47 40.85 11.41
CA THR A 274 -8.46 41.84 10.96
C THR A 274 -9.69 41.16 10.37
N ASP A 275 -10.83 41.86 10.37
CA ASP A 275 -12.08 41.33 9.81
C ASP A 275 -11.96 40.88 8.34
N PRO A 276 -11.28 41.62 7.43
CA PRO A 276 -11.10 41.16 6.05
C PRO A 276 -10.36 39.82 5.95
N VAL A 277 -9.34 39.60 6.79
CA VAL A 277 -8.60 38.33 6.81
C VAL A 277 -9.47 37.20 7.36
N ARG A 278 -10.24 37.45 8.43
CA ARG A 278 -11.21 36.48 8.97
C ARG A 278 -12.24 36.09 7.92
N THR A 279 -12.78 37.05 7.17
CA THR A 279 -13.72 36.80 6.07
C THR A 279 -13.08 35.95 4.97
N MET A 280 -11.86 36.29 4.54
CA MET A 280 -11.12 35.51 3.54
C MET A 280 -10.93 34.05 3.97
N ILE A 281 -10.49 33.81 5.21
CA ILE A 281 -10.31 32.45 5.76
C ILE A 281 -11.64 31.67 5.71
N ARG A 282 -12.75 32.27 6.15
CA ARG A 282 -14.08 31.62 6.10
C ARG A 282 -14.47 31.26 4.67
N THR A 283 -14.28 32.18 3.72
CA THR A 283 -14.56 31.92 2.30
C THR A 283 -13.71 30.78 1.74
N MET A 284 -12.42 30.74 2.08
CA MET A 284 -11.52 29.66 1.66
C MET A 284 -11.93 28.30 2.23
N ILE A 285 -12.33 28.23 3.51
CA ILE A 285 -12.86 27.00 4.14
C ILE A 285 -14.12 26.52 3.40
N VAL A 286 -15.05 27.41 3.11
CA VAL A 286 -16.29 27.09 2.38
C VAL A 286 -15.98 26.58 0.97
N ALA A 287 -15.05 27.23 0.26
CA ALA A 287 -14.64 26.82 -1.09
C ALA A 287 -13.92 25.47 -1.11
N ALA A 288 -13.10 25.19 -0.09
CA ALA A 288 -12.34 23.95 0.07
C ALA A 288 -13.22 22.74 0.44
N GLN A 289 -14.36 22.98 1.06
CA GLN A 289 -15.38 21.98 1.37
C GLN A 289 -16.63 22.24 0.53
N PRO A 290 -16.59 22.01 -0.79
CA PRO A 290 -17.82 22.07 -1.58
C PRO A 290 -18.85 21.11 -0.98
N LEU A 291 -20.13 21.40 -1.16
CA LEU A 291 -21.22 20.51 -0.77
C LEU A 291 -21.10 19.21 -1.59
N TRP A 292 -20.24 18.31 -1.15
CA TRP A 292 -20.26 16.94 -1.62
C TRP A 292 -21.61 16.36 -1.18
N PRO A 293 -22.41 15.79 -2.10
CA PRO A 293 -23.64 15.11 -1.73
C PRO A 293 -23.37 14.04 -0.67
#